data_AF-K5W3Q4-F1
#
_entry.id   AF-K5W3Q4-F1
#
_cell.length_a   1.000
_cell.length_b   1.000
_cell.length_c   1.000
_cell.angle_alpha   90.00
_cell.angle_beta   90.00
_cell.angle_gamma   90.00
#
_symmetry.space_group_name_H-M   'P 1'
#
loop_
_entity.id
_entity.type
_entity.pdbx_description
1 polymer ?
#
loop_
_entity_poly.entity_id
_entity_poly.type
_entity_poly.pdbx_seq_one_letter_code
_entity_poly.pdbx_strand_id
1 'polypeptide(L)'
;MINAILRTLFSIELAFAQVKSSVGVFGHVSAYFGVVESQGRGSLHLHMLIWLKDAPTSDEMHKLLKTESFCAKVQEYICTNLRAYVPRLDTVEDIKKAENEKEIAYSQPPDPDGENYAAELVSFERRLECKRKAPFEVSEDDYVTESGTWGSK
;
A
#
# COMPACT_ATOMS: atom_id res chain seq x y z
N MET A 1 -4.12 -14.76 -10.73
CA MET A 1 -3.88 -13.61 -9.83
C MET A 1 -4.17 -12.27 -10.52
N ILE A 2 -3.46 -11.87 -11.60
CA ILE A 2 -3.68 -10.57 -12.25
C ILE A 2 -5.12 -10.29 -12.69
N ASN A 3 -5.79 -11.27 -13.31
CA ASN A 3 -7.19 -11.11 -13.73
C ASN A 3 -8.15 -10.93 -12.55
N ALA A 4 -7.82 -11.48 -11.38
CA ALA A 4 -8.60 -11.24 -10.17
C ALA A 4 -8.44 -9.78 -9.75
N ILE A 5 -7.21 -9.27 -9.65
CA ILE A 5 -6.92 -7.87 -9.32
C ILE A 5 -7.63 -6.91 -10.29
N LEU A 6 -7.48 -7.12 -11.60
CA LEU A 6 -8.10 -6.28 -12.63
C LEU A 6 -9.62 -6.25 -12.48
N ARG A 7 -10.25 -7.40 -12.25
CA ARG A 7 -11.71 -7.51 -12.12
C ARG A 7 -12.25 -7.01 -10.80
N THR A 8 -11.61 -7.35 -9.68
CA THR A 8 -12.14 -7.09 -8.33
C THR A 8 -11.80 -5.70 -7.84
N LEU A 9 -10.58 -5.21 -8.10
CA LEU A 9 -10.15 -3.90 -7.61
C LEU A 9 -10.41 -2.80 -8.63
N PHE A 10 -10.15 -3.06 -9.91
CA PHE A 10 -10.22 -2.02 -10.94
C PHE A 10 -11.49 -2.10 -11.80
N SER A 11 -12.34 -3.10 -11.55
CA SER A 11 -13.57 -3.35 -12.32
C SER A 11 -13.32 -3.44 -13.83
N ILE A 12 -12.21 -4.07 -14.22
CA ILE A 12 -11.80 -4.30 -15.61
C ILE A 12 -12.08 -5.75 -16.00
N GLU A 13 -12.98 -5.92 -16.96
CA GLU A 13 -13.32 -7.22 -17.53
C GLU A 13 -12.75 -7.38 -18.94
N LEU A 14 -11.95 -8.44 -19.10
CA LEU A 14 -11.48 -8.90 -20.40
C LEU A 14 -12.49 -9.88 -20.97
N ALA A 15 -13.22 -9.46 -22.01
CA ALA A 15 -13.95 -10.34 -22.92
C ALA A 15 -13.12 -10.55 -24.20
N PHE A 16 -13.35 -11.66 -24.91
CA PHE A 16 -12.54 -12.16 -26.03
C PHE A 16 -12.03 -11.09 -27.03
N ALA A 17 -12.79 -10.01 -27.28
CA ALA A 17 -12.37 -8.90 -28.13
C ALA A 17 -12.74 -7.51 -27.58
N GLN A 18 -13.18 -7.43 -26.31
CA GLN A 18 -13.59 -6.16 -25.70
C GLN A 18 -13.08 -6.06 -24.27
N VAL A 19 -12.56 -4.89 -23.93
CA VAL A 19 -12.29 -4.52 -22.55
C VAL A 19 -13.47 -3.70 -22.05
N LYS A 20 -14.13 -4.17 -21.00
CA LYS A 20 -15.13 -3.39 -20.28
C LYS A 20 -14.49 -2.84 -19.01
N SER A 21 -14.69 -1.56 -18.77
CA SER A 21 -14.20 -0.86 -17.57
C SER A 21 -15.37 -0.16 -16.92
N SER A 22 -15.48 -0.29 -15.59
CA SER A 22 -16.41 0.48 -14.78
C SER A 22 -15.68 1.11 -13.60
N VAL A 23 -16.41 1.69 -12.65
CA VAL A 23 -15.80 2.35 -11.49
C VAL A 23 -15.22 1.29 -10.56
N GLY A 24 -13.91 1.31 -10.37
CA GLY A 24 -13.18 0.49 -9.39
C GLY A 24 -12.81 1.28 -8.14
N VAL A 25 -11.93 0.71 -7.31
CA VAL A 25 -11.50 1.30 -6.03
C VAL A 25 -10.81 2.67 -6.20
N PHE A 26 -10.12 2.88 -7.33
CA PHE A 26 -9.47 4.14 -7.66
C PHE A 26 -10.30 5.04 -8.59
N GLY A 27 -11.56 4.67 -8.85
CA GLY A 27 -12.40 5.31 -9.85
C GLY A 27 -12.34 4.60 -11.20
N HIS A 28 -12.66 5.33 -12.26
CA HIS A 28 -12.74 4.79 -13.61
C HIS A 28 -11.34 4.67 -14.24
N VAL A 29 -10.92 3.46 -14.61
CA VAL A 29 -9.64 3.23 -15.30
C VAL A 29 -9.82 3.39 -16.81
N SER A 30 -9.03 4.29 -17.42
CA SER A 30 -9.00 4.52 -18.86
C SER A 30 -8.02 3.59 -19.58
N ALA A 31 -6.88 3.31 -18.95
CA ALA A 31 -5.88 2.39 -19.47
C ALA A 31 -5.05 1.81 -18.34
N TYR A 32 -4.38 0.69 -18.59
CA TYR A 32 -3.38 0.13 -17.70
C TYR A 32 -2.26 -0.54 -18.52
N PHE A 33 -1.08 -0.61 -17.93
CA PHE A 33 0.06 -1.35 -18.44
C PHE A 33 0.66 -2.12 -17.28
N GLY A 34 1.04 -3.38 -17.48
CA GLY A 34 1.61 -4.19 -16.42
C GLY A 34 2.64 -5.17 -16.94
N VAL A 35 3.72 -5.33 -16.18
CA VAL A 35 4.78 -6.30 -16.46
C VAL A 35 5.06 -7.13 -15.22
N VAL A 36 5.46 -8.37 -15.43
CA VAL A 36 5.88 -9.28 -14.36
C VAL A 36 7.38 -9.44 -14.44
N GLU A 37 8.09 -9.08 -13.37
CA GLU A 37 9.54 -9.13 -13.29
C GLU A 37 10.01 -10.08 -12.19
N SER A 38 11.19 -10.70 -12.38
CA SER A 38 11.85 -11.52 -11.36
C SER A 38 12.68 -10.62 -10.46
N GLN A 39 12.37 -10.57 -9.15
CA GLN A 39 13.09 -9.72 -8.19
C GLN A 39 14.32 -10.39 -7.55
N GLY A 40 14.96 -11.34 -8.25
CA GLY A 40 16.23 -11.91 -7.83
C GLY A 40 16.19 -12.82 -6.58
N ARG A 41 14.99 -13.27 -6.16
CA ARG A 41 14.80 -14.20 -5.02
C ARG A 41 13.73 -15.26 -5.29
N GLY A 42 13.53 -15.62 -6.56
CA GLY A 42 12.53 -16.63 -6.96
C GLY A 42 11.07 -16.18 -6.88
N SER A 43 10.81 -14.90 -6.56
CA SER A 43 9.47 -14.30 -6.56
C SER A 43 9.24 -13.44 -7.80
N LEU A 44 8.00 -13.47 -8.29
CA LEU A 44 7.51 -12.61 -9.37
C LEU A 44 6.88 -11.36 -8.75
N HIS A 45 7.28 -10.19 -9.20
CA HIS A 45 6.71 -8.90 -8.80
C HIS A 45 5.98 -8.27 -9.97
N LEU A 46 4.78 -7.79 -9.71
CA LEU A 46 3.93 -7.15 -10.69
C LEU A 46 4.13 -5.63 -10.63
N HIS A 47 4.71 -5.04 -11.66
CA HIS A 47 4.76 -3.59 -11.85
C HIS A 47 3.58 -3.17 -12.71
N MET A 48 2.75 -2.22 -12.24
CA MET A 48 1.61 -1.70 -12.99
C MET A 48 1.60 -0.18 -13.04
N LEU A 49 1.24 0.34 -14.21
CA LEU A 49 0.82 1.72 -14.42
C LEU A 49 -0.68 1.73 -14.72
N ILE A 50 -1.40 2.63 -14.09
CA ILE A 50 -2.85 2.76 -14.23
C ILE A 50 -3.15 4.22 -14.56
N TRP A 51 -3.94 4.46 -15.60
CA TRP A 51 -4.41 5.79 -15.98
C TRP A 51 -5.87 5.91 -15.58
N LEU A 52 -6.15 6.82 -14.65
CA LEU A 52 -7.52 7.10 -14.22
C LEU A 52 -8.13 8.15 -15.15
N LYS A 53 -9.43 8.01 -15.40
CA LYS A 53 -10.23 9.03 -16.05
C LYS A 53 -10.31 10.25 -15.13
N ASP A 54 -10.21 11.44 -15.71
CA ASP A 54 -10.30 12.72 -14.99
C ASP A 54 -9.19 12.92 -13.94
N ALA A 55 -8.07 12.17 -14.04
CA ALA A 55 -6.89 12.41 -13.23
C ALA A 55 -6.25 13.76 -13.59
N PRO A 56 -5.85 14.58 -12.60
CA PRO A 56 -5.12 15.80 -12.87
C PRO A 56 -3.77 15.47 -13.53
N THR A 57 -3.36 16.33 -14.45
CA THR A 57 -1.99 16.34 -14.99
C THR A 57 -0.98 16.62 -13.88
N SER A 58 0.30 16.35 -14.14
CA SER A 58 1.37 16.68 -13.19
C SER A 58 1.31 18.14 -12.73
N ASP A 59 1.13 19.08 -13.65
CA ASP A 59 1.10 20.51 -13.31
C ASP A 59 -0.14 20.91 -12.50
N GLU A 60 -1.30 20.36 -12.84
CA GLU A 60 -2.52 20.54 -12.05
C GLU A 60 -2.36 19.93 -10.67
N MET A 61 -1.72 18.76 -10.58
CA MET A 61 -1.48 18.08 -9.30
C MET A 61 -0.60 18.94 -8.38
N HIS A 62 0.50 19.48 -8.91
CA HIS A 62 1.37 20.39 -8.16
C HIS A 62 0.65 21.65 -7.68
N LYS A 63 -0.31 22.17 -8.46
CA LYS A 63 -1.14 23.31 -8.05
C LYS A 63 -2.15 22.92 -6.97
N LEU A 64 -2.83 21.79 -7.15
CA LEU A 64 -3.83 21.28 -6.20
C LEU A 64 -3.20 20.97 -4.84
N LEU A 65 -2.03 20.35 -4.80
CA LEU A 65 -1.32 20.06 -3.55
C LEU A 65 -0.94 21.31 -2.74
N LYS A 66 -0.88 22.49 -3.37
CA LYS A 66 -0.68 23.77 -2.67
C LYS A 66 -1.96 24.37 -2.09
N THR A 67 -3.12 23.81 -2.41
CA THR A 67 -4.40 24.25 -1.84
C THR A 67 -4.67 23.49 -0.55
N GLU A 68 -5.07 24.21 0.50
CA GLU A 68 -5.31 23.64 1.83
C GLU A 68 -6.40 22.55 1.80
N SER A 69 -7.49 22.79 1.08
CA SER A 69 -8.61 21.85 0.98
C SER A 69 -8.22 20.52 0.31
N PHE A 70 -7.40 20.56 -0.74
CA PHE A 70 -6.95 19.35 -1.41
C PHE A 70 -5.87 18.64 -0.60
N CYS A 71 -4.95 19.38 0.02
CA CYS A 71 -3.94 18.80 0.91
C CYS A 71 -4.62 18.04 2.07
N ALA A 72 -5.61 18.64 2.73
CA ALA A 72 -6.39 17.99 3.78
C ALA A 72 -7.06 16.69 3.28
N LYS A 73 -7.62 16.70 2.08
CA LYS A 73 -8.21 15.50 1.46
C LYS A 73 -7.17 14.38 1.22
N VAL A 74 -5.96 14.73 0.79
CA VAL A 74 -4.86 13.76 0.60
C VAL A 74 -4.40 13.20 1.94
N GLN A 75 -4.29 14.05 2.97
CA GLN A 75 -3.96 13.61 4.32
C GLN A 75 -4.99 12.62 4.86
N GLU A 76 -6.27 12.94 4.72
CA GLU A 76 -7.36 12.03 5.12
C GLU A 76 -7.29 10.69 4.36
N TYR A 77 -7.04 10.73 3.05
CA TYR A 77 -6.86 9.53 2.26
C TYR A 77 -5.68 8.67 2.76
N ILE A 78 -4.52 9.30 3.04
CA ILE A 78 -3.34 8.62 3.59
C ILE A 78 -3.67 8.00 4.95
N CYS A 79 -4.21 8.76 5.89
CA CYS A 79 -4.55 8.28 7.24
C CYS A 79 -5.58 7.14 7.23
N THR A 80 -6.50 7.14 6.26
CA THR A 80 -7.54 6.10 6.14
C THR A 80 -6.96 4.80 5.60
N ASN A 81 -6.10 4.87 4.59
CA ASN A 81 -5.65 3.70 3.82
C ASN A 81 -4.29 3.14 4.28
N LEU A 82 -3.42 3.99 4.84
CA LEU A 82 -2.12 3.60 5.35
C LEU A 82 -2.20 3.45 6.87
N ARG A 83 -2.23 2.21 7.33
CA ARG A 83 -2.13 1.88 8.75
C ARG A 83 -0.79 1.20 9.01
N ALA A 84 0.03 1.82 9.86
CA ALA A 84 1.22 1.20 10.42
C ALA A 84 0.92 0.60 11.80
N TYR A 85 -0.22 -0.09 11.93
CA TYR A 85 -0.68 -0.60 13.22
C TYR A 85 -0.60 -2.13 13.24
N VAL A 86 0.20 -2.63 14.19
CA VAL A 86 0.19 -4.04 14.59
C VAL A 86 -0.18 -4.05 16.08
N PRO A 87 -1.34 -4.62 16.47
CA PRO A 87 -1.77 -4.64 17.87
C PRO A 87 -0.71 -5.23 18.81
N ARG A 88 -0.46 -4.58 19.95
CA ARG A 88 0.50 -4.98 21.01
C ARG A 88 1.98 -4.74 20.68
N LEU A 89 2.27 -3.97 19.63
CA LEU A 89 3.57 -3.31 19.40
C LEU A 89 3.45 -1.80 19.65
N ASP A 90 2.70 -1.44 20.68
CA ASP A 90 2.34 -0.05 20.98
C ASP A 90 3.49 0.71 21.66
N THR A 91 4.47 -0.01 22.22
CA THR A 91 5.63 0.57 22.92
C THR A 91 6.96 0.05 22.37
N VAL A 92 8.00 0.86 22.55
CA VAL A 92 9.39 0.48 22.20
C VAL A 92 9.82 -0.79 22.94
N GLU A 93 9.34 -0.97 24.18
CA GLU A 93 9.61 -2.14 25.01
C GLU A 93 8.97 -3.41 24.45
N ASP A 94 7.75 -3.33 23.94
CA ASP A 94 7.05 -4.47 23.33
C ASP A 94 7.78 -4.92 22.07
N ILE A 95 8.20 -3.97 21.24
CA ILE A 95 8.98 -4.19 20.02
C ILE A 95 10.36 -4.80 20.32
N LYS A 96 11.00 -4.38 21.42
CA LYS A 96 12.28 -4.97 21.84
C LYS A 96 12.13 -6.43 22.25
N LYS A 97 11.03 -6.80 22.91
CA LYS A 97 10.72 -8.17 23.36
C LYS A 97 10.24 -9.09 22.25
N ALA A 98 9.77 -8.50 21.17
CA ALA A 98 9.26 -9.16 19.99
C ALA A 98 10.30 -10.13 19.37
N GLU A 99 9.87 -11.36 19.09
CA GLU A 99 10.73 -12.45 18.60
C GLU A 99 10.95 -12.32 17.10
N ASN A 100 12.22 -12.36 16.66
CA ASN A 100 12.55 -12.28 15.24
C ASN A 100 12.30 -13.63 14.54
N GLU A 101 11.08 -13.83 14.04
CA GLU A 101 10.77 -14.96 13.17
C GLU A 101 11.23 -14.66 11.73
N LYS A 102 11.91 -15.63 11.10
CA LYS A 102 12.45 -15.52 9.74
C LYS A 102 11.58 -16.31 8.77
N GLU A 103 11.61 -15.92 7.49
CA GLU A 103 10.95 -16.65 6.39
C GLU A 103 9.42 -16.79 6.55
N ILE A 104 8.76 -15.78 7.13
CA ILE A 104 7.30 -15.77 7.25
C ILE A 104 6.69 -15.64 5.86
N ALA A 105 5.83 -16.59 5.51
CA ALA A 105 5.10 -16.59 4.25
C ALA A 105 3.99 -15.52 4.25
N TYR A 106 4.34 -14.28 3.92
CA TYR A 106 3.39 -13.16 3.81
C TYR A 106 2.23 -13.45 2.84
N SER A 107 2.46 -14.32 1.86
CA SER A 107 1.48 -14.70 0.82
C SER A 107 0.44 -15.72 1.27
N GLN A 108 0.45 -16.18 2.53
CA GLN A 108 -0.52 -17.13 3.08
C GLN A 108 -1.24 -16.52 4.29
N PRO A 109 -2.17 -15.57 4.07
CA PRO A 109 -3.00 -15.04 5.16
C PRO A 109 -3.92 -16.14 5.72
N PRO A 110 -4.41 -15.97 6.97
CA PRO A 110 -5.46 -16.81 7.54
C PRO A 110 -6.71 -16.86 6.65
N ASP A 111 -7.46 -17.95 6.74
CA ASP A 111 -8.69 -18.14 5.97
C ASP A 111 -9.74 -17.08 6.37
N PRO A 112 -10.15 -16.18 5.46
CA PRO A 112 -11.13 -15.14 5.78
C PRO A 112 -12.50 -15.68 6.20
N ASP A 113 -12.83 -16.91 5.81
CA ASP A 113 -14.11 -17.55 6.15
C ASP A 113 -14.01 -18.42 7.43
N GLY A 114 -12.85 -18.46 8.09
CA GLY A 114 -12.62 -19.22 9.31
C GLY A 114 -13.30 -18.59 10.54
N GLU A 115 -13.82 -19.43 11.45
CA GLU A 115 -14.52 -18.99 12.67
C GLU A 115 -13.68 -18.06 13.57
N ASN A 116 -12.34 -18.21 13.52
CA ASN A 116 -11.40 -17.42 14.31
C ASN A 116 -10.56 -16.44 13.49
N TYR A 117 -10.99 -16.09 12.27
CA TYR A 117 -10.21 -15.24 11.35
C TYR A 117 -9.64 -13.99 12.02
N ALA A 118 -10.46 -13.26 12.80
CA ALA A 118 -10.01 -12.04 13.46
C ALA A 118 -8.85 -12.29 14.45
N ALA A 119 -8.89 -13.38 15.22
CA ALA A 119 -7.84 -13.73 16.17
C ALA A 119 -6.59 -14.26 15.44
N GLU A 120 -6.78 -15.06 14.40
CA GLU A 120 -5.70 -15.59 13.57
C GLU A 120 -4.97 -14.48 12.80
N LEU A 121 -5.71 -13.51 12.25
CA LEU A 121 -5.15 -12.35 11.57
C LEU A 121 -4.24 -11.55 12.49
N VAL A 122 -4.69 -11.24 13.71
CA VAL A 122 -3.84 -10.55 14.70
C VAL A 122 -2.61 -11.39 15.03
N SER A 123 -2.74 -12.72 15.13
CA SER A 123 -1.59 -13.60 15.38
C SER A 123 -0.59 -13.61 14.23
N PHE A 124 -1.08 -13.57 12.99
CA PHE A 124 -0.28 -13.56 11.78
C PHE A 124 0.44 -12.22 11.59
N GLU A 125 -0.27 -11.10 11.74
CA GLU A 125 0.29 -9.75 11.66
C GLU A 125 1.41 -9.53 12.69
N ARG A 126 1.25 -10.09 13.90
CA ARG A 126 2.30 -10.07 14.94
C ARG A 126 3.57 -10.79 14.53
N ARG A 127 3.54 -11.73 13.59
CA ARG A 127 4.77 -12.40 13.15
C ARG A 127 5.56 -11.50 12.21
N LEU A 128 4.88 -10.64 11.44
CA LEU A 128 5.44 -9.82 10.36
C LEU A 128 6.25 -8.60 10.83
N GLU A 129 6.94 -8.74 11.97
CA GLU A 129 7.64 -7.66 12.64
C GLU A 129 8.81 -7.14 11.80
N CYS A 130 9.05 -5.84 11.90
CA CYS A 130 10.19 -5.22 11.25
C CYS A 130 11.49 -5.83 11.80
N LYS A 131 12.33 -6.40 10.92
CA LYS A 131 13.66 -6.94 11.28
C LYS A 131 14.54 -5.92 12.03
N ARG A 132 14.28 -4.63 11.83
CA ARG A 132 15.01 -3.52 12.46
C ARG A 132 14.31 -2.95 13.71
N LYS A 133 13.23 -3.58 14.19
CA LYS A 133 12.54 -3.24 15.44
C LYS A 133 12.12 -1.77 15.54
N ALA A 134 11.31 -1.32 14.57
CA ALA A 134 10.68 0.00 14.59
C ALA A 134 9.76 0.16 15.83
N PRO A 135 9.61 1.36 16.44
CA PRO A 135 9.91 2.66 15.83
C PRO A 135 11.40 2.95 15.86
N PHE A 136 11.87 3.55 14.77
CA PHE A 136 13.18 4.17 14.73
C PHE A 136 13.14 5.44 15.59
N GLU A 137 14.30 5.88 16.05
CA GLU A 137 14.44 7.22 16.58
C GLU A 137 13.94 8.19 15.50
N VAL A 138 12.88 8.93 15.80
CA VAL A 138 12.28 9.89 14.88
C VAL A 138 13.15 11.13 14.90
N SER A 139 13.48 11.66 13.73
CA SER A 139 14.16 12.95 13.66
C SER A 139 13.35 14.03 14.37
N GLU A 140 14.06 14.95 15.03
CA GLU A 140 13.39 16.14 15.57
C GLU A 140 12.90 17.03 14.42
N ASP A 141 13.66 17.07 13.33
CA ASP A 141 13.34 17.86 12.14
C ASP A 141 13.39 17.02 10.86
N ASP A 142 12.27 16.95 10.14
CA ASP A 142 12.24 16.49 8.75
C ASP A 142 12.19 17.71 7.82
N TYR A 143 12.96 17.71 6.73
CA TYR A 143 12.91 18.78 5.73
C TYR A 143 12.71 18.23 4.33
N VAL A 144 11.97 19.01 3.53
CA VAL A 144 11.86 18.83 2.08
C VAL A 144 12.12 20.19 1.44
N THR A 145 13.15 20.29 0.60
CA THR A 145 13.49 21.52 -0.11
C THR A 145 12.60 21.70 -1.33
N GLU A 146 12.52 22.93 -1.85
CA GLU A 146 11.82 23.23 -3.11
C GLU A 146 12.40 22.47 -4.32
N SER A 147 13.65 22.00 -4.22
CA SER A 147 14.30 21.15 -5.23
C SER A 147 13.96 19.65 -5.08
N GLY A 148 13.11 19.27 -4.12
CA GLY A 148 12.73 17.88 -3.85
C GLY A 148 13.77 17.08 -3.06
N THR A 149 14.78 17.75 -2.49
CA THR A 149 15.74 17.11 -1.57
C THR A 149 15.06 16.93 -0.23
N TRP A 150 15.07 15.71 0.30
CA TRP A 150 14.47 15.40 1.59
C TRP A 150 15.47 14.73 2.52
N GLY A 151 15.26 14.87 3.83
CA GLY A 151 16.08 14.23 4.85
C GLY A 151 15.55 14.47 6.26
N SER A 152 16.13 13.72 7.19
CA SER A 152 15.84 13.73 8.62
C SER A 152 17.08 14.28 9.35
N LYS A 153 16.95 15.34 10.15
CA LYS A 153 17.99 15.92 11.01
C LYS A 153 17.89 15.49 12.47
#